data_AF-A0A946LJ24-F1
#
_entry.id   AF-A0A946LJ24-F1
#
_cell.length_a   1.000
_cell.length_b   1.000
_cell.length_c   1.000
_cell.angle_alpha   90.00
_cell.angle_beta   90.00
_cell.angle_gamma   90.00
#
_symmetry.space_group_name_H-M   'P 1'
#
loop_
_entity.id
_entity.type
_entity.pdbx_description
1 polymer ?
#
loop_
_entity_poly.entity_id
_entity_poly.type
_entity_poly.pdbx_seq_one_letter_code
_entity_poly.pdbx_strand_id
1 'polypeptide(L)'
;MRHSVIFLFLYLSLSPFKYLPHLVEEGQASQFLPAYPCASLALDSQGLTCQIGESYWDTTIFLSFPRLYFSEENVDELRALPVSSASQRVHALTVHNEKQIVPLELQQVQITLSFVPAISNTLIPYLEDQWLSFGKDRVPYVGQWEVSYLLLVGDVWLPQYFSGKIMPDDIPDLSADLAADINYNGVPTAFWNYQVVSP
;
A
#
# COMPACT_ATOMS: atom_id res chain seq x y z
N MET A 1 -11.48 -56.21 37.40
CA MET A 1 -11.32 -54.74 37.54
C MET A 1 -10.66 -54.21 36.28
N ARG A 2 -11.06 -53.01 35.87
CA ARG A 2 -11.04 -52.40 34.52
C ARG A 2 -9.75 -52.51 33.70
N HIS A 3 -9.92 -52.90 32.43
CA HIS A 3 -9.02 -52.59 31.32
C HIS A 3 -9.18 -51.11 30.94
N SER A 4 -8.07 -50.39 30.83
CA SER A 4 -8.03 -49.01 30.34
C SER A 4 -7.62 -49.03 28.87
N VAL A 5 -8.60 -48.92 27.97
CA VAL A 5 -8.36 -48.74 26.54
C VAL A 5 -8.30 -47.23 26.29
N ILE A 6 -7.12 -46.74 25.93
CA ILE A 6 -6.90 -45.36 25.51
C ILE A 6 -7.30 -45.27 24.04
N PHE A 7 -8.49 -44.73 23.77
CA PHE A 7 -8.91 -44.35 22.41
C PHE A 7 -8.32 -42.98 22.08
N LEU A 8 -7.25 -42.99 21.29
CA LEU A 8 -6.67 -41.80 20.68
C LEU A 8 -7.54 -41.42 19.48
N PHE A 9 -8.43 -40.43 19.65
CA PHE A 9 -9.20 -39.87 18.55
C PHE A 9 -8.29 -39.01 17.67
N LEU A 10 -7.87 -39.59 16.54
CA LEU A 10 -7.31 -38.86 15.39
C LEU A 10 -8.39 -37.94 14.80
N TYR A 11 -8.37 -36.66 15.15
CA TYR A 11 -9.06 -35.64 14.38
C TYR A 11 -8.26 -35.35 13.10
N LEU A 12 -8.58 -36.11 12.05
CA LEU A 12 -8.34 -35.72 10.65
C LEU A 12 -9.29 -34.57 10.32
N SER A 13 -8.91 -33.34 10.66
CA SER A 13 -9.54 -32.16 10.10
C SER A 13 -9.03 -31.94 8.67
N LEU A 14 -9.68 -32.63 7.72
CA LEU A 14 -9.74 -32.17 6.34
C LEU A 14 -10.40 -30.80 6.35
N SER A 15 -9.60 -29.73 6.32
CA SER A 15 -10.10 -28.40 6.00
C SER A 15 -10.11 -28.27 4.47
N PRO A 16 -11.24 -27.84 3.88
CA PRO A 16 -11.37 -27.70 2.43
C PRO A 16 -10.49 -26.53 1.98
N PHE A 17 -9.82 -26.70 0.84
CA PHE A 17 -9.39 -25.64 -0.06
C PHE A 17 -9.35 -24.23 0.55
N LYS A 18 -8.28 -23.93 1.30
CA LYS A 18 -7.80 -22.55 1.34
C LYS A 18 -7.27 -22.28 -0.06
N TYR A 19 -8.08 -21.63 -0.89
CA TYR A 19 -7.56 -20.73 -1.91
C TYR A 19 -6.65 -19.74 -1.16
N LEU A 20 -5.37 -20.08 -1.03
CA LEU A 20 -4.37 -19.04 -0.93
C LEU A 20 -4.53 -18.26 -2.23
N PRO A 21 -4.84 -16.95 -2.23
CA PRO A 21 -4.38 -16.15 -3.34
C PRO A 21 -2.89 -16.41 -3.41
N HIS A 22 -2.39 -16.86 -4.57
CA HIS A 22 -0.97 -16.85 -4.81
C HIS A 22 -0.51 -15.42 -4.52
N LEU A 23 0.09 -15.25 -3.35
CA LEU A 23 0.80 -14.05 -2.96
C LEU A 23 2.05 -14.10 -3.83
N VAL A 24 1.89 -13.61 -5.05
CA VAL A 24 3.02 -13.37 -5.94
C VAL A 24 3.77 -12.22 -5.29
N GLU A 25 4.92 -12.56 -4.69
CA GLU A 25 5.88 -11.61 -4.13
C GLU A 25 6.19 -10.50 -5.13
N GLU A 26 6.55 -9.32 -4.60
CA GLU A 26 7.21 -8.24 -5.33
C GLU A 26 8.18 -8.82 -6.37
N GLY A 27 7.89 -8.64 -7.67
CA GLY A 27 8.84 -8.93 -8.74
C GLY A 27 8.36 -9.83 -9.88
N GLN A 28 7.18 -10.44 -9.82
CA GLN A 28 6.59 -11.09 -11.01
C GLN A 28 5.60 -10.17 -11.71
N ALA A 29 6.02 -8.93 -12.03
CA ALA A 29 5.30 -8.15 -13.01
C ALA A 29 5.16 -9.01 -14.27
N SER A 30 3.93 -9.40 -14.60
CA SER A 30 3.67 -9.92 -15.94
C SER A 30 4.22 -8.85 -16.89
N GLN A 31 5.08 -9.20 -17.84
CA GLN A 31 5.79 -8.25 -18.73
C GLN A 31 4.86 -7.33 -19.56
N PHE A 32 3.56 -7.44 -19.36
CA PHE A 32 2.52 -6.79 -20.13
C PHE A 32 2.12 -5.42 -19.58
N LEU A 33 2.29 -5.17 -18.28
CA LEU A 33 2.06 -3.86 -17.66
C LEU A 33 3.33 -3.39 -16.95
N PRO A 34 3.58 -2.07 -16.89
CA PRO A 34 4.66 -1.56 -16.07
C PRO A 34 4.42 -1.97 -14.61
N ALA A 35 5.51 -2.24 -13.88
CA ALA A 35 5.40 -2.58 -12.48
C ALA A 35 4.79 -1.42 -11.68
N TYR A 36 5.08 -0.18 -12.06
CA TYR A 36 4.65 1.02 -11.36
C TYR A 36 3.55 1.78 -12.13
N PRO A 37 2.41 2.17 -11.48
CA PRO A 37 1.26 2.74 -12.21
C PRO A 37 1.36 4.23 -12.56
N CYS A 38 2.18 5.02 -11.86
CA CYS A 38 2.24 6.46 -12.06
C CYS A 38 3.29 6.82 -13.13
N ALA A 39 2.88 7.57 -14.16
CA ALA A 39 3.79 8.19 -15.12
C ALA A 39 4.52 9.41 -14.53
N SER A 40 3.87 10.13 -13.61
CA SER A 40 4.51 11.20 -12.85
C SER A 40 3.93 11.27 -11.44
N LEU A 41 4.76 11.72 -10.51
CA LEU A 41 4.41 11.98 -9.12
C LEU A 41 4.68 13.42 -8.75
N ALA A 42 3.84 13.95 -7.86
CA ALA A 42 4.11 15.18 -7.13
C ALA A 42 3.62 15.00 -5.69
N LEU A 43 4.33 15.59 -4.74
CA LEU A 43 3.95 15.60 -3.33
C LEU A 43 4.00 17.03 -2.79
N ASP A 44 2.99 17.40 -2.03
CA ASP A 44 2.96 18.62 -1.25
C ASP A 44 2.52 18.35 0.20
N SER A 45 2.32 19.43 0.97
CA SER A 45 1.87 19.33 2.37
C SER A 45 0.49 18.67 2.57
N GLN A 46 -0.33 18.57 1.52
CA GLN A 46 -1.67 18.02 1.56
C GLN A 46 -1.69 16.54 1.16
N GLY A 47 -0.81 16.12 0.25
CA GLY A 47 -0.73 14.73 -0.16
C GLY A 47 0.06 14.46 -1.42
N LEU A 48 -0.18 13.28 -1.98
CA LEU A 48 0.45 12.75 -3.17
C LEU A 48 -0.50 12.84 -4.37
N THR A 49 -0.01 13.37 -5.47
CA THR A 49 -0.67 13.32 -6.78
C THR A 49 0.07 12.33 -7.67
N CYS A 50 -0.66 11.34 -8.19
CA CYS A 50 -0.18 10.37 -9.16
C CYS A 50 -0.92 10.56 -10.47
N GLN A 51 -0.19 10.88 -11.54
CA GLN A 51 -0.72 10.78 -12.90
C GLN A 51 -0.56 9.34 -13.35
N ILE A 52 -1.66 8.63 -13.59
CA ILE A 52 -1.63 7.27 -14.12
C ILE A 52 -1.17 7.33 -15.58
N GLY A 53 -0.24 6.45 -15.95
CA GLY A 53 0.30 6.40 -17.31
C GLY A 53 -0.66 5.84 -18.35
N GLU A 54 -0.43 6.17 -19.63
CA GLU A 54 -1.23 5.71 -20.78
C GLU A 54 -1.28 4.18 -20.92
N SER A 55 -0.29 3.46 -20.39
CA SER A 55 -0.32 1.98 -20.36
C SER A 55 -1.49 1.41 -19.55
N TYR A 56 -2.07 2.22 -18.66
CA TYR A 56 -3.33 1.94 -17.97
C TYR A 56 -4.44 2.78 -18.61
N TRP A 57 -4.82 3.88 -17.98
CA TRP A 57 -5.72 4.87 -18.54
C TRP A 57 -5.35 6.24 -17.98
N ASP A 58 -5.41 7.27 -18.83
CA ASP A 58 -5.03 8.61 -18.44
C ASP A 58 -6.00 9.17 -17.39
N THR A 59 -5.53 9.31 -16.16
CA THR A 59 -6.28 9.89 -15.04
C THR A 59 -5.33 10.31 -13.93
N THR A 60 -5.86 11.08 -12.99
CA THR A 60 -5.11 11.54 -11.81
C THR A 60 -5.73 10.98 -10.55
N ILE A 61 -4.90 10.43 -9.66
CA ILE A 61 -5.29 10.07 -8.30
C ILE A 61 -4.63 11.06 -7.34
N PHE A 62 -5.44 11.72 -6.52
CA PHE A 62 -4.97 12.47 -5.37
C PHE A 62 -5.18 11.65 -4.10
N LEU A 63 -4.10 11.39 -3.38
CA LEU A 63 -4.08 10.73 -2.08
C LEU A 63 -3.71 11.77 -1.02
N SER A 64 -4.68 12.21 -0.23
CA SER A 64 -4.43 13.12 0.89
C SER A 64 -3.70 12.44 2.04
N PHE A 65 -2.80 13.15 2.72
CA PHE A 65 -2.32 12.71 4.03
C PHE A 65 -3.50 12.60 5.03
N PRO A 66 -3.50 11.58 5.91
CA PRO A 66 -4.52 11.47 6.94
C PRO A 66 -4.34 12.55 8.01
N ARG A 67 -5.43 13.12 8.49
CA ARG A 67 -5.40 14.07 9.62
C ARG A 67 -5.19 13.33 10.94
N LEU A 68 -4.27 13.85 11.74
CA LEU A 68 -3.90 13.30 13.03
C LEU A 68 -4.41 14.23 14.13
N TYR A 69 -5.07 13.65 15.12
CA TYR A 69 -5.61 14.39 16.26
C TYR A 69 -4.95 13.86 17.53
N PHE A 70 -4.04 14.64 18.10
CA PHE A 70 -3.39 14.31 19.36
C PHE A 70 -3.88 15.28 20.42
N SER A 71 -4.30 14.76 21.57
CA SER A 71 -4.53 15.54 22.77
C SER A 71 -3.84 14.82 23.93
N GLU A 72 -3.47 15.58 24.97
CA GLU A 72 -2.91 15.01 26.21
C GLU A 72 -3.86 13.96 26.82
N GLU A 73 -5.16 14.08 26.56
CA GLU A 73 -6.19 13.16 27.06
C GLU A 73 -6.28 11.83 26.27
N ASN A 74 -5.84 11.80 25.01
CA ASN A 74 -6.09 10.66 24.11
C ASN A 74 -4.83 9.92 23.65
N VAL A 75 -3.64 10.47 23.90
CA VAL A 75 -2.38 9.92 23.39
C VAL A 75 -2.13 8.50 23.91
N ASP A 76 -2.46 8.24 25.19
CA ASP A 76 -2.32 6.94 25.85
C ASP A 76 -3.35 5.90 25.37
N GLU A 77 -4.47 6.37 24.83
CA GLU A 77 -5.54 5.51 24.30
C GLU A 77 -5.32 5.14 22.83
N LEU A 78 -4.41 5.83 22.13
CA LEU A 78 -4.15 5.60 20.73
C LEU A 78 -3.62 4.18 20.50
N ARG A 79 -4.29 3.43 19.61
CA ARG A 79 -3.91 2.04 19.25
C ARG A 79 -3.33 1.91 17.85
N ALA A 80 -3.65 2.85 16.98
CA ALA A 80 -3.25 2.90 15.59
C ALA A 80 -3.26 4.34 15.12
N LEU A 81 -2.31 4.70 14.25
CA LEU A 81 -2.36 5.93 13.48
C LEU A 81 -3.24 5.70 12.24
N PRO A 82 -4.01 6.70 11.79
CA PRO A 82 -4.91 6.55 10.65
C PRO A 82 -4.14 6.28 9.36
N VAL A 83 -4.75 5.49 8.49
CA VAL A 83 -4.32 5.24 7.10
C VAL A 83 -5.24 6.04 6.19
N SER A 84 -4.72 6.58 5.09
CA SER A 84 -5.54 7.11 4.00
C SER A 84 -5.35 6.28 2.74
N SER A 85 -6.38 6.22 1.90
CA SER A 85 -6.30 5.56 0.59
C SER A 85 -7.17 6.27 -0.45
N ALA A 86 -6.79 6.14 -1.71
CA ALA A 86 -7.53 6.62 -2.85
C ALA A 86 -7.43 5.60 -3.99
N SER A 87 -8.54 5.32 -4.66
CA SER A 87 -8.59 4.30 -5.71
C SER A 87 -9.29 4.80 -6.96
N GLN A 88 -8.82 4.33 -8.11
CA GLN A 88 -9.52 4.45 -9.39
C GLN A 88 -9.76 3.07 -9.97
N ARG A 89 -10.86 2.92 -10.70
CA ARG A 89 -11.30 1.66 -11.30
C ARG A 89 -11.81 1.87 -12.71
N VAL A 90 -11.49 0.93 -13.58
CA VAL A 90 -12.14 0.77 -14.88
C VAL A 90 -12.63 -0.68 -15.03
N HIS A 91 -13.78 -0.85 -15.69
CA HIS A 91 -14.38 -2.18 -15.82
C HIS A 91 -13.63 -3.08 -16.81
N ALA A 92 -13.15 -2.48 -17.90
CA ALA A 92 -12.39 -3.15 -18.94
C ALA A 92 -11.26 -2.23 -19.41
N LEU A 93 -10.11 -2.81 -19.72
CA LEU A 93 -8.97 -2.12 -20.28
C LEU A 93 -8.33 -2.98 -21.38
N THR A 94 -8.03 -2.37 -22.51
CA THR A 94 -7.32 -3.00 -23.61
C THR A 94 -5.91 -2.41 -23.70
N VAL A 95 -4.89 -3.22 -23.44
CA VAL A 95 -3.49 -2.78 -23.49
C VAL A 95 -2.88 -3.20 -24.82
N HIS A 96 -2.41 -2.22 -25.58
CA HIS A 96 -1.68 -2.45 -26.82
C HIS A 96 -0.17 -2.46 -26.53
N ASN A 97 0.47 -3.62 -26.68
CA ASN A 97 1.91 -3.75 -26.53
C ASN A 97 2.54 -3.90 -27.91
N GLU A 98 3.48 -3.02 -28.27
CA GLU A 98 4.18 -3.05 -29.58
C GLU A 98 4.87 -4.40 -29.86
N LYS A 99 5.18 -5.18 -28.81
CA LYS A 99 5.80 -6.51 -28.92
C LYS A 99 4.80 -7.65 -29.12
N GLN A 100 3.49 -7.37 -29.07
CA GLN A 100 2.43 -8.37 -29.20
C GLN A 100 1.49 -8.07 -30.36
N ILE A 101 1.16 -9.11 -31.12
CA ILE A 101 0.23 -9.03 -32.25
C ILE A 101 -1.23 -8.90 -31.76
N VAL A 102 -1.53 -9.45 -30.58
CA VAL A 102 -2.87 -9.47 -29.99
C VAL A 102 -2.90 -8.56 -28.77
N PRO A 103 -3.87 -7.64 -28.67
CA PRO A 103 -4.00 -6.78 -27.50
C PRO A 103 -4.37 -7.59 -26.25
N LEU A 104 -3.92 -7.11 -25.09
CA LEU A 104 -4.25 -7.72 -23.82
C LEU A 104 -5.57 -7.16 -23.30
N GLU A 105 -6.54 -8.03 -23.03
CA GLU A 105 -7.79 -7.63 -22.40
C GLU A 105 -7.76 -7.88 -20.90
N LEU A 106 -8.03 -6.83 -20.14
CA LEU A 106 -8.09 -6.84 -18.68
C LEU A 106 -9.50 -6.46 -18.22
N GLN A 107 -9.95 -7.06 -17.12
CA GLN A 107 -11.21 -6.70 -16.48
C GLN A 107 -11.00 -6.27 -15.02
N GLN A 108 -11.94 -5.46 -14.52
CA GLN A 108 -11.97 -5.00 -13.13
C GLN A 108 -10.63 -4.39 -12.66
N VAL A 109 -9.99 -3.60 -13.53
CA VAL A 109 -8.71 -3.00 -13.21
C VAL A 109 -8.91 -1.94 -12.14
N GLN A 110 -8.15 -2.03 -11.06
CA GLN A 110 -8.17 -1.10 -9.95
C GLN A 110 -6.75 -0.74 -9.55
N ILE A 111 -6.50 0.57 -9.44
CA ILE A 111 -5.27 1.13 -8.89
C ILE A 111 -5.63 1.79 -7.57
N THR A 112 -4.91 1.45 -6.51
CA THR A 112 -5.07 2.03 -5.16
C THR A 112 -3.74 2.64 -4.75
N LEU A 113 -3.79 3.85 -4.18
CA LEU A 113 -2.69 4.47 -3.47
C LEU A 113 -3.05 4.56 -2.00
N SER A 114 -2.07 4.37 -1.12
CA SER A 114 -2.28 4.42 0.34
C SER A 114 -1.13 5.11 1.06
N PHE A 115 -1.43 5.86 2.12
CA PHE A 115 -0.45 6.30 3.10
C PHE A 115 -0.61 5.49 4.37
N VAL A 116 0.43 4.75 4.73
CA VAL A 116 0.49 3.99 5.98
C VAL A 116 1.51 4.61 6.94
N PRO A 117 1.25 4.62 8.26
CA PRO A 117 2.22 5.09 9.24
C PRO A 117 3.54 4.32 9.09
N ALA A 118 4.66 5.04 9.08
CA ALA A 118 5.98 4.42 9.08
C ALA A 118 6.34 3.80 10.44
N ILE A 119 5.64 4.22 11.50
CA ILE A 119 5.80 3.73 12.86
C ILE A 119 4.94 2.48 13.03
N SER A 120 5.54 1.40 13.55
CA SER A 120 4.80 0.18 13.90
C SER A 120 3.75 0.48 14.97
N ASN A 121 2.57 -0.12 14.85
CA ASN A 121 1.52 -0.02 15.87
C ASN A 121 1.99 -0.45 17.27
N THR A 122 2.99 -1.33 17.36
CA THR A 122 3.60 -1.76 18.63
C THR A 122 4.35 -0.65 19.36
N LEU A 123 4.75 0.42 18.65
CA LEU A 123 5.47 1.57 19.18
C LEU A 123 4.55 2.74 19.51
N ILE A 124 3.26 2.66 19.17
CA ILE A 124 2.28 3.73 19.45
C ILE A 124 2.13 4.05 20.94
N PRO A 125 2.19 3.08 21.88
CA PRO A 125 2.20 3.41 23.30
C PRO A 125 3.40 4.26 23.75
N TYR A 126 4.47 4.30 22.95
CA TYR A 126 5.65 5.13 23.18
C TYR A 126 5.67 6.34 22.25
N LEU A 127 4.54 6.65 21.61
CA LEU A 127 4.47 7.71 20.62
C LEU A 127 4.82 9.05 21.25
N GLU A 128 4.46 9.33 22.51
CA GLU A 128 4.82 10.58 23.18
C GLU A 128 6.34 10.83 23.19
N ASP A 129 7.13 9.80 23.55
CA ASP A 129 8.60 9.86 23.52
C ASP A 129 9.15 10.00 22.08
N GLN A 130 8.54 9.32 21.12
CA GLN A 130 8.92 9.41 19.70
C GLN A 130 8.48 10.74 19.05
N TRP A 131 7.38 11.31 19.52
CA TRP A 131 6.77 12.56 19.03
C TRP A 131 7.71 13.73 19.23
N LEU A 132 8.35 13.78 20.41
CA LEU A 132 9.44 14.69 20.72
C LEU A 132 10.58 14.59 19.70
N SER A 133 10.94 13.36 19.31
CA SER A 133 12.01 13.11 18.34
C SER A 133 11.63 13.51 16.91
N PHE A 134 10.33 13.55 16.57
CA PHE A 134 9.85 13.97 15.25
C PHE A 134 9.63 15.48 15.12
N GLY A 135 9.76 16.26 16.20
CA GLY A 135 9.54 17.72 16.19
C GLY A 135 8.14 18.16 16.63
N LYS A 136 7.31 17.20 17.08
CA LYS A 136 5.95 17.38 17.59
C LYS A 136 4.86 17.88 16.63
N ASP A 137 5.19 18.15 15.38
CA ASP A 137 4.28 18.73 14.40
C ASP A 137 4.10 17.85 13.15
N ARG A 138 4.71 16.65 13.15
CA ARG A 138 4.71 15.75 12.01
C ARG A 138 4.90 14.28 12.39
N VAL A 139 4.45 13.41 11.51
CA VAL A 139 4.61 11.95 11.62
C VAL A 139 5.05 11.38 10.28
N PRO A 140 5.97 10.41 10.25
CA PRO A 140 6.39 9.82 8.99
C PRO A 140 5.37 8.79 8.47
N TYR A 141 5.09 8.86 7.17
CA TYR A 141 4.17 7.98 6.44
C TYR A 141 4.84 7.39 5.20
N VAL A 142 4.59 6.11 4.93
CA VAL A 142 5.06 5.42 3.72
C VAL A 142 3.96 5.45 2.67
N GLY A 143 4.27 5.89 1.46
CA GLY A 143 3.40 5.75 0.31
C GLY A 143 3.43 4.33 -0.24
N GLN A 144 2.27 3.80 -0.60
CA GLN A 144 2.11 2.48 -1.19
C GLN A 144 1.20 2.57 -2.42
N TRP A 145 1.43 1.68 -3.37
CA TRP A 145 0.56 1.50 -4.51
C TRP A 145 0.21 0.03 -4.68
N GLU A 146 -0.99 -0.23 -5.19
CA GLU A 146 -1.50 -1.55 -5.49
C GLU A 146 -2.24 -1.52 -6.82
N VAL A 147 -2.05 -2.54 -7.64
CA VAL A 147 -2.76 -2.75 -8.89
C VAL A 147 -3.38 -4.14 -8.86
N SER A 148 -4.67 -4.23 -9.14
CA SER A 148 -5.39 -5.50 -9.27
C SER A 148 -6.22 -5.53 -10.55
N TYR A 149 -6.31 -6.70 -11.18
CA TYR A 149 -7.12 -6.92 -12.38
C TYR A 149 -7.39 -8.41 -12.60
N LEU A 150 -8.31 -8.71 -13.51
CA LEU A 150 -8.54 -10.04 -14.06
C LEU A 150 -7.89 -10.13 -15.44
N LEU A 151 -7.10 -11.18 -15.67
CA LEU A 151 -6.44 -11.48 -16.93
C LEU A 151 -7.07 -12.72 -17.58
N LEU A 152 -7.38 -12.65 -18.88
CA LEU A 152 -7.86 -13.82 -19.62
C LEU A 152 -6.69 -14.73 -20.01
N VAL A 153 -6.72 -15.97 -19.53
CA VAL A 153 -5.75 -17.03 -19.90
C VAL A 153 -6.53 -18.24 -20.41
N GLY A 154 -6.49 -18.46 -21.73
CA GLY A 154 -7.41 -19.37 -22.39
C GLY A 154 -8.85 -18.85 -22.28
N ASP A 155 -9.73 -19.62 -21.66
CA ASP A 155 -11.14 -19.25 -21.43
C ASP A 155 -11.43 -18.85 -19.97
N VAL A 156 -10.40 -18.62 -19.16
CA VAL A 156 -10.53 -18.38 -17.72
C VAL A 156 -9.95 -17.01 -17.34
N TRP A 157 -10.72 -16.25 -16.57
CA TRP A 157 -10.26 -15.01 -15.94
C TRP A 157 -9.52 -15.31 -14.64
N LEU A 158 -8.25 -14.95 -14.57
CA LEU A 158 -7.40 -15.16 -13.41
C LEU A 158 -7.08 -13.82 -12.72
N PRO A 159 -7.24 -13.71 -11.39
CA PRO A 159 -6.88 -12.50 -10.66
C PRO A 159 -5.36 -12.31 -10.66
N GLN A 160 -4.96 -11.06 -10.87
CA GLN A 160 -3.58 -10.58 -10.79
C GLN A 160 -3.52 -9.46 -9.77
N TYR A 161 -2.41 -9.39 -9.06
CA TYR A 161 -2.17 -8.41 -8.00
C TYR A 161 -0.69 -8.05 -7.95
N PHE A 162 -0.40 -6.76 -7.92
CA PHE A 162 0.95 -6.22 -7.74
C PHE A 162 0.89 -5.06 -6.76
N SER A 163 1.96 -4.88 -6.01
CA SER A 163 2.08 -3.77 -5.07
C SER A 163 3.52 -3.36 -4.93
N GLY A 164 3.73 -2.15 -4.42
CA GLY A 164 5.05 -1.65 -4.07
C GLY A 164 4.96 -0.38 -3.23
N LYS A 165 6.13 0.15 -2.90
CA LYS A 165 6.27 1.41 -2.16
C LYS A 165 6.48 2.57 -3.13
N ILE A 166 6.15 3.75 -2.65
CA ILE A 166 6.50 5.03 -3.26
C ILE A 166 7.58 5.63 -2.37
N MET A 167 8.79 5.72 -2.91
CA MET A 167 9.96 6.23 -2.22
C MET A 167 10.10 7.73 -2.51
N PRO A 168 10.71 8.51 -1.60
CA PRO A 168 11.06 9.91 -1.86
C PRO A 168 11.83 10.12 -3.17
N ASP A 169 12.75 9.21 -3.51
CA ASP A 169 13.54 9.25 -4.75
C ASP A 169 12.72 9.03 -6.03
N ASP A 170 11.47 8.54 -5.92
CA ASP A 170 10.56 8.40 -7.06
C ASP A 170 9.91 9.75 -7.46
N ILE A 171 10.03 10.78 -6.61
CA ILE A 171 9.36 12.08 -6.79
C ILE A 171 10.39 13.13 -7.24
N PRO A 172 10.32 13.61 -8.49
CA PRO A 172 11.22 14.65 -8.97
C PRO A 172 11.02 15.95 -8.17
N ASP A 173 12.11 16.64 -7.88
CA ASP A 173 12.12 17.94 -7.18
C ASP A 173 11.42 17.93 -5.80
N LEU A 174 11.37 16.76 -5.14
CA LEU A 174 10.79 16.63 -3.80
C LEU A 174 11.52 17.55 -2.80
N SER A 175 10.75 18.39 -2.10
CA SER A 175 11.29 19.20 -1.01
C SER A 175 11.88 18.32 0.09
N ALA A 176 13.10 18.62 0.52
CA ALA A 176 13.75 17.94 1.63
C ALA A 176 12.92 17.97 2.93
N ASP A 177 12.11 19.02 3.13
CA ASP A 177 11.23 19.15 4.29
C ASP A 177 10.06 18.16 4.29
N LEU A 178 9.74 17.56 3.14
CA LEU A 178 8.70 16.53 3.02
C LEU A 178 9.29 15.11 3.04
N ALA A 179 10.61 14.95 2.88
CA ALA A 179 11.29 13.66 2.90
C ALA A 179 11.65 13.25 4.34
N ALA A 180 11.22 12.06 4.75
CA ALA A 180 11.48 11.53 6.08
C ALA A 180 12.49 10.36 6.01
N ASP A 181 13.61 10.52 6.71
CA ASP A 181 14.51 9.41 7.03
C ASP A 181 14.06 8.77 8.36
N ILE A 182 13.56 7.54 8.27
CA ILE A 182 13.07 6.75 9.40
C ILE A 182 14.01 5.62 9.82
N ASN A 183 15.08 5.37 9.06
CA ASN A 183 15.98 4.24 9.27
C ASN A 183 17.42 4.67 9.61
N TYR A 184 17.65 5.99 9.76
CA TYR A 184 18.91 6.62 10.19
C TYR A 184 20.10 6.33 9.26
N ASN A 185 19.84 5.89 8.02
CA ASN A 185 20.90 5.61 7.06
C ASN A 185 21.21 6.81 6.15
N GLY A 186 20.53 7.95 6.35
CA GLY A 186 20.66 9.16 5.56
C GLY A 186 19.86 9.16 4.26
N VAL A 187 19.09 8.09 3.99
CA VAL A 187 18.27 7.93 2.78
C VAL A 187 16.81 8.01 3.19
N PRO A 188 16.07 9.05 2.76
CA PRO A 188 14.64 9.15 3.00
C PRO A 188 13.88 7.94 2.47
N THR A 189 13.02 7.35 3.30
CA THR A 189 12.20 6.17 2.94
C THR A 189 10.72 6.34 3.26
N ALA A 190 10.33 7.53 3.71
CA ALA A 190 8.97 7.92 4.04
C ALA A 190 8.77 9.42 3.77
N PHE A 191 7.56 9.92 4.06
CA PHE A 191 7.15 11.30 3.88
C PHE A 191 6.68 11.90 5.20
N TRP A 192 7.01 13.16 5.46
CA TRP A 192 6.50 13.87 6.63
C TRP A 192 5.03 14.28 6.41
N ASN A 193 4.14 13.77 7.25
CA ASN A 193 2.76 14.22 7.34
C ASN A 193 2.64 15.34 8.37
N TYR A 194 2.37 16.56 7.90
CA TYR A 194 2.15 17.75 8.70
C TYR A 194 0.68 18.01 9.06
N GLN A 195 -0.25 17.12 8.69
CA GLN A 195 -1.68 17.23 9.01
C GLN A 195 -1.96 16.86 10.47
N VAL A 196 -1.18 17.43 11.40
CA VAL A 196 -1.27 17.25 12.84
C VAL A 196 -2.09 18.37 13.44
N VAL A 197 -3.13 18.01 14.17
CA VAL A 197 -3.91 18.92 14.99
C VAL A 197 -3.63 18.58 16.46
N SER A 198 -2.91 19.47 17.14
CA SER A 198 -2.75 19.48 18.59
C SER A 198 -3.50 20.70 19.13
N PRO A 199 -4.57 20.53 19.91
CA PRO A 199 -5.26 21.63 20.57
C PRO A 199 -4.41 22.26 21.68
#